data_AF-A0A2G8JTG1-F1
#
_entry.id   AF-A0A2G8JTG1-F1
#
_cell.length_a   1.000
_cell.length_b   1.000
_cell.length_c   1.000
_cell.angle_alpha   90.00
_cell.angle_beta   90.00
_cell.angle_gamma   90.00
#
_symmetry.space_group_name_H-M   'P 1'
#
loop_
_entity.id
_entity.type
_entity.pdbx_description
1 polymer ?
#
loop_
_entity_poly.entity_id
_entity_poly.type
_entity_poly.pdbx_seq_one_letter_code
_entity_poly.pdbx_strand_id
1 'polypeptide(L)'
;MDGNAKPDFGRPKLQLPHSPEELSKSQVLRGLSALHHQQQQPKTPIPQSPAVPPSNHTDPLYFPPPQSSGSSGVPSPATPSPSGPQSPDKVHNLPQELLDAGWRRFWSRREGKEYFYNKFTKQSLWDQPPIGSPVGATRHDPLGIQIDLPAGADPNANAASLDSSGSGGVKRRHSTQEEPLSPSLKTADLKGPFWDFTLMTNAQIYERSPCKLPPPHNDTELLRANLTNRLRMQYQELCSHRESINAPKESFNRWLMERKVIDKGLDPMLPSNCNPVVSPSMMREIMSDIPVKLYRPKMNNDARLLLSKYTESAMKMVEKRSVTPESRKVVKWNADDTFRWLRTQPYSSIDDYMKRLAHLKEECGPHLCAAAKSSVEGICTKMYNLSCEAVKRLHSKHWELLKEHQIEDPTEQCHRQFHQWAILVARPNI
;
A
#
# COMPACT_ATOMS: atom_id res chain seq x y z
N MET A 1 -22.55 -35.84 50.41
CA MET A 1 -21.55 -35.99 51.50
C MET A 1 -20.20 -36.12 50.83
N ASP A 2 -19.66 -35.06 50.21
CA ASP A 2 -19.20 -33.77 50.78
C ASP A 2 -17.86 -33.93 51.51
N GLY A 3 -16.89 -33.08 51.16
CA GLY A 3 -15.48 -33.24 51.54
C GLY A 3 -14.98 -32.25 52.60
N ASN A 4 -13.66 -32.25 52.83
CA ASN A 4 -12.86 -31.28 53.60
C ASN A 4 -11.37 -31.68 53.51
N ALA A 5 -10.36 -30.91 53.95
CA ALA A 5 -10.00 -29.50 53.71
C ALA A 5 -8.68 -29.16 54.44
N LYS A 6 -7.74 -28.48 53.77
CA LYS A 6 -6.62 -27.62 54.29
C LYS A 6 -5.64 -28.20 55.35
N PRO A 7 -4.42 -27.61 55.47
CA PRO A 7 -4.19 -26.44 56.35
C PRO A 7 -3.59 -25.20 55.62
N ASP A 8 -3.42 -24.12 56.38
CA ASP A 8 -2.97 -22.77 55.96
C ASP A 8 -2.28 -22.08 57.18
N PHE A 9 -1.91 -20.79 57.05
CA PHE A 9 -1.20 -19.89 57.97
C PHE A 9 0.35 -19.92 57.93
N GLY A 10 1.05 -18.78 57.91
CA GLY A 10 0.57 -17.39 57.92
C GLY A 10 1.67 -16.32 57.67
N ARG A 11 1.23 -15.09 57.37
CA ARG A 11 2.06 -13.88 57.09
C ARG A 11 2.52 -13.17 58.38
N PRO A 12 3.49 -12.25 58.29
CA PRO A 12 3.17 -10.85 58.65
C PRO A 12 3.54 -9.78 57.58
N LYS A 13 3.33 -8.50 57.92
CA LYS A 13 3.47 -7.28 57.08
C LYS A 13 3.67 -6.06 58.04
N LEU A 14 4.02 -4.88 57.51
CA LEU A 14 4.09 -3.52 58.17
C LEU A 14 5.47 -3.19 58.84
N GLN A 15 6.02 -1.96 58.89
CA GLN A 15 5.77 -0.67 58.17
C GLN A 15 6.98 0.33 58.33
N LEU A 16 7.02 1.39 57.52
CA LEU A 16 7.89 2.61 57.50
C LEU A 16 7.98 3.39 58.86
N PRO A 17 8.89 4.39 59.11
CA PRO A 17 9.19 5.53 58.19
C PRO A 17 10.49 6.41 58.33
N HIS A 18 10.55 7.45 57.46
CA HIS A 18 11.24 8.77 57.57
C HIS A 18 12.78 8.94 57.49
N SER A 19 13.17 10.16 57.06
CA SER A 19 14.51 10.70 56.76
C SER A 19 14.73 11.99 57.56
N PRO A 20 15.99 12.44 57.79
CA PRO A 20 16.33 13.85 57.58
C PRO A 20 17.66 14.11 56.83
N GLU A 21 17.84 15.36 56.40
CA GLU A 21 18.99 15.90 55.65
C GLU A 21 20.19 16.27 56.56
N GLU A 22 21.43 16.29 56.02
CA GLU A 22 22.25 17.53 55.87
C GLU A 22 23.72 17.31 55.43
N LEU A 23 24.25 18.32 54.71
CA LEU A 23 25.65 18.79 54.58
C LEU A 23 26.81 17.98 53.91
N SER A 24 27.31 18.60 52.82
CA SER A 24 28.74 19.00 52.59
C SER A 24 29.60 18.34 51.47
N LYS A 25 29.67 19.06 50.33
CA LYS A 25 30.88 19.48 49.57
C LYS A 25 32.13 18.57 49.52
N SER A 26 32.59 18.23 48.30
CA SER A 26 33.85 18.76 47.68
C SER A 26 34.27 18.01 46.40
N GLN A 27 34.61 18.77 45.32
CA GLN A 27 35.54 18.45 44.21
C GLN A 27 35.24 17.16 43.37
N VAL A 28 35.37 17.12 42.04
CA VAL A 28 36.57 17.34 41.19
C VAL A 28 36.21 18.08 39.87
N LEU A 29 37.21 18.42 39.07
CA LEU A 29 37.29 19.58 38.17
C LEU A 29 37.57 19.18 36.69
N ARG A 30 37.07 19.99 35.72
CA ARG A 30 37.41 20.03 34.26
C ARG A 30 37.07 18.77 33.43
N GLY A 31 36.66 18.87 32.15
CA GLY A 31 36.32 19.99 31.25
C GLY A 31 35.51 19.44 30.05
N LEU A 32 34.74 20.24 29.31
CA LEU A 32 35.21 21.09 28.21
C LEU A 32 34.29 22.32 28.02
N SER A 33 34.87 23.41 27.52
CA SER A 33 34.25 24.74 27.51
C SER A 33 33.24 24.95 26.37
N ALA A 34 32.17 25.69 26.68
CA ALA A 34 31.45 26.48 25.69
C ALA A 34 32.12 27.84 25.49
N LEU A 35 32.01 28.42 24.28
CA LEU A 35 32.23 29.84 24.04
C LEU A 35 31.10 30.41 23.19
N HIS A 36 30.77 31.66 23.45
CA HIS A 36 29.54 32.33 23.05
C HIS A 36 29.92 33.71 22.54
N HIS A 37 29.69 34.05 21.26
CA HIS A 37 29.16 35.37 20.84
C HIS A 37 28.91 35.57 19.34
N GLN A 38 27.76 36.20 19.06
CA GLN A 38 27.56 37.32 18.14
C GLN A 38 27.67 37.14 16.61
N GLN A 39 26.48 36.96 16.01
CA GLN A 39 25.89 37.89 15.03
C GLN A 39 26.72 38.29 13.79
N GLN A 40 26.49 37.61 12.67
CA GLN A 40 26.45 38.21 11.34
C GLN A 40 25.65 37.33 10.37
N GLN A 41 24.79 37.95 9.54
CA GLN A 41 24.00 37.25 8.52
C GLN A 41 24.82 37.06 7.22
N PRO A 42 24.90 35.85 6.66
CA PRO A 42 25.23 35.65 5.25
C PRO A 42 23.93 35.64 4.42
N LYS A 43 23.77 36.61 3.52
CA LYS A 43 22.80 36.53 2.43
C LYS A 43 23.34 35.59 1.35
N THR A 44 22.60 34.54 0.99
CA THR A 44 22.87 33.72 -0.20
C THR A 44 21.59 33.51 -1.02
N PRO A 45 21.71 33.30 -2.35
CA PRO A 45 20.72 33.89 -3.27
C PRO A 45 19.62 32.94 -3.74
N ILE A 46 18.54 33.57 -4.22
CA ILE A 46 17.39 32.95 -4.89
C ILE A 46 17.81 32.45 -6.27
N PRO A 47 17.53 31.19 -6.65
CA PRO A 47 17.58 30.75 -8.04
C PRO A 47 16.42 31.40 -8.82
N GLN A 48 16.76 32.30 -9.74
CA GLN A 48 15.78 32.94 -10.63
C GLN A 48 15.35 31.98 -11.73
N SER A 49 14.05 31.83 -11.96
CA SER A 49 13.53 31.26 -13.21
C SER A 49 13.85 32.21 -14.38
N PRO A 50 14.28 31.70 -15.55
CA PRO A 50 14.46 32.55 -16.73
C PRO A 50 13.12 33.10 -17.24
N ALA A 51 13.09 34.40 -17.54
CA ALA A 51 11.96 35.04 -18.19
C ALA A 51 12.00 34.85 -19.73
N VAL A 52 10.83 34.99 -20.34
CA VAL A 52 10.54 34.83 -21.77
C VAL A 52 10.95 36.08 -22.58
N PRO A 53 11.44 35.97 -23.83
CA PRO A 53 11.44 37.07 -24.79
C PRO A 53 10.16 37.06 -25.69
N PRO A 54 9.70 38.23 -26.17
CA PRO A 54 8.29 38.44 -26.52
C PRO A 54 7.95 38.28 -28.01
N SER A 55 6.68 37.97 -28.30
CA SER A 55 6.06 38.18 -29.61
C SER A 55 4.74 38.93 -29.46
N ASN A 56 4.74 40.22 -29.82
CA ASN A 56 3.53 41.02 -30.00
C ASN A 56 2.76 40.51 -31.22
N HIS A 57 1.45 40.25 -31.10
CA HIS A 57 0.50 40.47 -32.21
C HIS A 57 -0.93 40.72 -31.68
N THR A 58 -1.31 42.00 -31.79
CA THR A 58 -2.66 42.58 -32.00
C THR A 58 -3.92 41.69 -32.00
N ASP A 59 -4.86 42.10 -31.15
CA ASP A 59 -6.34 42.03 -31.21
C ASP A 59 -6.99 42.28 -32.60
N PRO A 60 -8.34 42.17 -32.76
CA PRO A 60 -9.34 41.35 -32.02
C PRO A 60 -10.37 40.66 -32.96
N LEU A 61 -11.21 39.75 -32.46
CA LEU A 61 -12.59 39.59 -32.99
C LEU A 61 -13.62 39.22 -31.90
N TYR A 62 -14.65 40.07 -31.82
CA TYR A 62 -15.89 39.97 -31.04
C TYR A 62 -16.97 39.26 -31.86
N PHE A 63 -17.90 38.51 -31.22
CA PHE A 63 -19.34 38.34 -31.56
C PHE A 63 -20.01 37.25 -30.65
N PRO A 64 -21.36 37.15 -30.53
CA PRO A 64 -22.03 36.94 -29.24
C PRO A 64 -22.83 35.62 -29.12
N PRO A 65 -23.46 35.32 -27.97
CA PRO A 65 -24.31 34.14 -27.80
C PRO A 65 -25.78 34.38 -28.21
N PRO A 66 -26.50 33.33 -28.68
CA PRO A 66 -27.95 33.37 -28.81
C PRO A 66 -28.67 32.83 -27.55
N GLN A 67 -29.53 33.66 -26.95
CA GLN A 67 -30.80 33.24 -26.34
C GLN A 67 -31.83 33.10 -27.49
N SER A 68 -32.99 32.41 -27.42
CA SER A 68 -33.63 31.49 -26.46
C SER A 68 -34.22 30.30 -27.27
N SER A 69 -35.07 29.37 -26.81
CA SER A 69 -35.86 29.10 -25.58
C SER A 69 -35.90 27.56 -25.36
N GLY A 70 -36.84 26.85 -24.74
CA GLY A 70 -38.13 27.11 -24.06
C GLY A 70 -38.92 25.79 -23.94
N SER A 71 -39.64 25.57 -22.82
CA SER A 71 -40.59 24.47 -22.56
C SER A 71 -40.07 23.03 -22.30
N SER A 72 -40.16 22.65 -21.02
CA SER A 72 -40.89 21.47 -20.48
C SER A 72 -40.76 20.08 -21.14
N GLY A 73 -40.23 19.11 -20.39
CA GLY A 73 -40.39 17.68 -20.69
C GLY A 73 -39.54 16.75 -19.82
N VAL A 74 -40.14 16.11 -18.81
CA VAL A 74 -39.52 14.99 -18.06
C VAL A 74 -39.86 13.67 -18.77
N PRO A 75 -38.89 12.76 -18.95
CA PRO A 75 -39.16 11.39 -18.54
C PRO A 75 -37.98 10.65 -17.87
N SER A 76 -38.36 9.68 -17.03
CA SER A 76 -37.49 8.74 -16.30
C SER A 76 -36.71 7.76 -17.21
N PRO A 77 -35.63 7.14 -16.73
CA PRO A 77 -34.86 6.18 -17.52
C PRO A 77 -35.58 4.83 -17.67
N ALA A 78 -35.75 4.38 -18.91
CA ALA A 78 -36.23 3.04 -19.24
C ALA A 78 -35.11 2.17 -19.84
N THR A 79 -35.02 0.93 -19.39
CA THR A 79 -34.14 -0.13 -19.91
C THR A 79 -34.47 -0.52 -21.35
N PRO A 80 -33.49 -0.72 -22.25
CA PRO A 80 -33.71 -1.30 -23.57
C PRO A 80 -33.60 -2.83 -23.57
N SER A 81 -34.70 -3.48 -23.95
CA SER A 81 -34.77 -4.86 -24.46
C SER A 81 -34.93 -4.83 -26.00
N PRO A 82 -34.72 -5.94 -26.73
CA PRO A 82 -34.12 -5.86 -28.08
C PRO A 82 -35.09 -5.85 -29.27
N SER A 83 -34.49 -5.55 -30.44
CA SER A 83 -34.91 -5.84 -31.84
C SER A 83 -35.84 -4.84 -32.56
N GLY A 84 -35.46 -4.49 -33.79
CA GLY A 84 -36.21 -3.63 -34.72
C GLY A 84 -35.29 -2.75 -35.57
N PRO A 85 -35.54 -2.56 -36.88
CA PRO A 85 -34.44 -2.72 -37.85
C PRO A 85 -34.03 -1.42 -38.55
N GLN A 86 -32.78 -0.98 -38.38
CA GLN A 86 -32.26 0.21 -39.09
C GLN A 86 -30.78 0.11 -39.51
N SER A 87 -30.56 0.32 -40.81
CA SER A 87 -29.28 0.55 -41.52
C SER A 87 -28.27 -0.62 -41.55
N PRO A 88 -27.48 -0.76 -42.64
CA PRO A 88 -26.34 -1.67 -42.67
C PRO A 88 -25.25 -1.14 -41.74
N ASP A 89 -25.20 -1.70 -40.54
CA ASP A 89 -24.32 -1.25 -39.46
C ASP A 89 -22.84 -1.38 -39.87
N LYS A 90 -22.18 -0.23 -40.15
CA LYS A 90 -20.83 -0.16 -40.73
C LYS A 90 -19.76 -0.86 -39.89
N VAL A 91 -20.09 -1.26 -38.67
CA VAL A 91 -19.33 -2.15 -37.78
C VAL A 91 -19.01 -3.52 -38.43
N HIS A 92 -19.81 -3.99 -39.40
CA HIS A 92 -19.69 -5.32 -40.02
C HIS A 92 -18.69 -5.42 -41.19
N ASN A 93 -17.80 -4.43 -41.38
CA ASN A 93 -16.74 -4.48 -42.41
C ASN A 93 -15.37 -4.89 -41.84
N LEU A 94 -15.36 -5.74 -40.81
CA LEU A 94 -14.18 -6.51 -40.44
C LEU A 94 -14.43 -7.98 -40.77
N PRO A 95 -13.43 -8.72 -41.28
CA PRO A 95 -13.48 -10.18 -41.35
C PRO A 95 -13.78 -10.81 -39.99
N GLN A 96 -14.52 -11.92 -40.01
CA GLN A 96 -15.16 -12.53 -38.85
C GLN A 96 -14.15 -12.86 -37.74
N GLU A 97 -12.95 -13.28 -38.14
CA GLU A 97 -11.82 -13.63 -37.26
C GLU A 97 -11.42 -12.46 -36.35
N LEU A 98 -11.53 -11.22 -36.84
CA LEU A 98 -11.21 -10.02 -36.05
C LEU A 98 -12.34 -9.65 -35.08
N LEU A 99 -13.61 -9.86 -35.47
CA LEU A 99 -14.77 -9.66 -34.60
C LEU A 99 -14.74 -10.66 -33.43
N ASP A 100 -14.38 -11.90 -33.72
CA ASP A 100 -14.23 -13.00 -32.74
C ASP A 100 -13.03 -12.73 -31.82
N ALA A 101 -11.90 -12.25 -32.36
CA ALA A 101 -10.77 -11.72 -31.60
C ALA A 101 -11.08 -10.38 -30.88
N GLY A 102 -12.31 -9.87 -30.95
CA GLY A 102 -12.82 -8.76 -30.15
C GLY A 102 -12.58 -7.36 -30.70
N TRP A 103 -12.06 -7.22 -31.92
CA TRP A 103 -11.89 -5.94 -32.62
C TRP A 103 -13.22 -5.40 -33.14
N ARG A 104 -13.37 -4.07 -33.14
CA ARG A 104 -14.52 -3.35 -33.71
C ARG A 104 -14.06 -2.02 -34.32
N ARG A 105 -14.68 -1.60 -35.41
CA ARG A 105 -14.42 -0.30 -36.05
C ARG A 105 -15.31 0.80 -35.47
N PHE A 106 -14.72 1.97 -35.26
CA PHE A 106 -15.38 3.18 -34.78
C PHE A 106 -14.89 4.41 -35.58
N TRP A 107 -15.66 5.49 -35.60
CA TRP A 107 -15.25 6.75 -36.24
C TRP A 107 -14.81 7.78 -35.18
N SER A 108 -13.59 8.31 -35.28
CA SER A 108 -13.14 9.39 -34.42
C SER A 108 -13.68 10.73 -34.92
N ARG A 109 -14.61 11.35 -34.17
CA ARG A 109 -15.08 12.71 -34.47
C ARG A 109 -14.00 13.80 -34.31
N ARG A 110 -12.92 13.51 -33.57
CA ARG A 110 -11.79 14.43 -33.38
C ARG A 110 -10.81 14.39 -34.54
N GLU A 111 -10.43 13.18 -34.96
CA GLU A 111 -9.38 12.97 -35.97
C GLU A 111 -9.93 12.81 -37.39
N GLY A 112 -11.26 12.70 -37.56
CA GLY A 112 -11.88 12.53 -38.88
C GLY A 112 -11.51 11.23 -39.60
N LYS A 113 -11.03 10.22 -38.88
CA LYS A 113 -10.63 8.89 -39.40
C LYS A 113 -11.29 7.77 -38.58
N GLU A 114 -11.46 6.62 -39.21
CA GLU A 114 -11.81 5.36 -38.55
C GLU A 114 -10.66 4.84 -37.66
N TYR A 115 -11.01 4.14 -36.58
CA TYR A 115 -10.08 3.43 -35.72
C TYR A 115 -10.68 2.10 -35.26
N PHE A 116 -9.81 1.15 -34.92
CA PHE A 116 -10.15 -0.20 -34.51
C PHE A 116 -9.86 -0.35 -33.02
N TYR A 117 -10.85 -0.77 -32.24
CA TYR A 117 -10.72 -0.97 -30.80
C TYR A 117 -10.97 -2.43 -30.44
N ASN A 118 -10.06 -3.02 -29.66
CA ASN A 118 -10.21 -4.38 -29.14
C ASN A 118 -10.89 -4.36 -27.76
N LYS A 119 -12.05 -5.00 -27.65
CA LYS A 119 -12.84 -5.06 -26.41
C LYS A 119 -12.13 -5.86 -25.29
N PHE A 120 -11.26 -6.81 -25.64
CA PHE A 120 -10.53 -7.67 -24.72
C PHE A 120 -9.21 -7.03 -24.25
N THR A 121 -8.34 -6.61 -25.18
CA THR A 121 -7.04 -6.01 -24.85
C THR A 121 -7.11 -4.53 -24.45
N LYS A 122 -8.26 -3.88 -24.67
CA LYS A 122 -8.52 -2.44 -24.45
C LYS A 122 -7.65 -1.49 -25.30
N GLN A 123 -6.99 -2.01 -26.34
CA GLN A 123 -6.15 -1.23 -27.26
C GLN A 123 -6.96 -0.63 -28.41
N SER A 124 -6.47 0.50 -28.94
CA SER A 124 -6.98 1.14 -30.15
C SER A 124 -5.87 1.33 -31.18
N LEU A 125 -6.14 0.98 -32.44
CA LEU A 125 -5.24 1.15 -33.60
C LEU A 125 -5.94 1.99 -34.68
N TRP A 126 -5.18 2.74 -35.48
CA TRP A 126 -5.71 3.55 -36.58
C TRP A 126 -5.86 2.78 -37.89
N ASP A 127 -5.23 1.63 -38.00
CA ASP A 127 -5.18 0.79 -39.20
C ASP A 127 -5.66 -0.64 -38.85
N GLN A 128 -6.09 -1.38 -39.86
CA GLN A 128 -6.77 -2.67 -39.64
C GLN A 128 -5.80 -3.72 -39.07
N PRO A 129 -6.16 -4.44 -37.99
CA PRO A 129 -5.32 -5.51 -37.45
C PRO A 129 -5.09 -6.62 -38.48
N PRO A 130 -3.86 -7.16 -38.63
CA PRO A 130 -3.58 -8.24 -39.57
C PRO A 130 -4.30 -9.53 -39.16
N ILE A 131 -4.87 -10.22 -40.15
CA ILE A 131 -5.59 -11.48 -39.99
C ILE A 131 -4.59 -12.64 -40.11
N GLY A 132 -4.68 -13.63 -39.20
CA GLY A 132 -3.89 -14.87 -39.27
C GLY A 132 -2.55 -14.86 -38.55
N SER A 133 -2.19 -13.80 -37.82
CA SER A 133 -1.05 -13.88 -36.88
C SER A 133 -1.48 -14.63 -35.61
N PRO A 134 -0.80 -15.73 -35.20
CA PRO A 134 -0.97 -16.26 -33.86
C PRO A 134 -0.54 -15.21 -32.84
N VAL A 135 -1.20 -15.20 -31.69
CA VAL A 135 -0.96 -14.19 -30.64
C VAL A 135 0.51 -14.20 -30.20
N GLY A 136 1.22 -13.11 -30.55
CA GLY A 136 2.49 -12.73 -29.93
C GLY A 136 3.76 -13.32 -30.54
N ALA A 137 4.17 -12.86 -31.72
CA ALA A 137 5.57 -12.86 -32.13
C ALA A 137 5.91 -11.66 -33.04
N THR A 138 7.04 -11.00 -32.78
CA THR A 138 7.76 -10.07 -33.68
C THR A 138 6.98 -8.79 -34.07
N ARG A 139 7.01 -7.77 -33.22
CA ARG A 139 7.93 -6.61 -33.28
C ARG A 139 7.63 -5.60 -34.40
N HIS A 140 7.17 -4.41 -33.99
CA HIS A 140 7.75 -3.17 -34.49
C HIS A 140 8.12 -2.26 -33.30
N ASP A 141 9.26 -1.58 -33.46
CA ASP A 141 10.04 -0.89 -32.44
C ASP A 141 9.77 0.64 -32.49
N PRO A 142 9.60 1.35 -31.36
CA PRO A 142 9.42 2.81 -31.36
C PRO A 142 10.69 3.62 -31.66
N LEU A 143 11.86 3.00 -31.86
CA LEU A 143 13.12 3.69 -32.24
C LEU A 143 13.68 3.13 -33.55
N GLY A 144 13.40 3.84 -34.66
CA GLY A 144 13.73 3.39 -36.00
C GLY A 144 15.24 3.28 -36.28
N ILE A 145 15.70 2.05 -36.50
CA ILE A 145 16.91 1.73 -37.27
C ILE A 145 16.55 0.57 -38.22
N GLN A 146 16.45 0.84 -39.52
CA GLN A 146 16.43 -0.21 -40.54
C GLN A 146 17.84 -0.78 -40.67
N ILE A 147 17.96 -2.11 -40.67
CA ILE A 147 19.14 -2.81 -41.19
C ILE A 147 18.62 -3.84 -42.18
N ASP A 148 18.65 -3.49 -43.46
CA ASP A 148 18.54 -4.46 -44.55
C ASP A 148 19.84 -5.27 -44.58
N LEU A 149 19.73 -6.60 -44.61
CA LEU A 149 20.85 -7.50 -44.88
C LEU A 149 20.41 -8.53 -45.95
N PRO A 150 21.18 -8.70 -47.04
CA PRO A 150 20.74 -9.46 -48.21
C PRO A 150 20.96 -10.97 -48.08
N ALA A 151 20.27 -11.73 -48.92
CA ALA A 151 20.46 -13.16 -49.09
C ALA A 151 21.81 -13.52 -49.75
N GLY A 152 22.38 -14.68 -49.41
CA GLY A 152 23.60 -15.18 -50.04
C GLY A 152 24.11 -16.55 -49.55
N ALA A 153 23.70 -17.60 -50.27
CA ALA A 153 24.48 -18.81 -50.61
C ALA A 153 25.22 -19.65 -49.53
N ASP A 154 24.66 -20.82 -49.23
CA ASP A 154 25.18 -22.15 -49.65
C ASP A 154 26.50 -22.76 -49.07
N PRO A 155 26.70 -24.11 -49.15
CA PRO A 155 27.02 -24.88 -47.94
C PRO A 155 28.20 -25.88 -48.09
N ASN A 156 28.25 -26.89 -47.18
CA ASN A 156 28.74 -28.27 -47.36
C ASN A 156 30.03 -28.72 -46.59
N ALA A 157 30.17 -30.04 -46.49
CA ALA A 157 31.23 -30.91 -45.94
C ALA A 157 31.24 -31.09 -44.39
N ASN A 158 30.82 -32.20 -43.78
CA ASN A 158 31.06 -33.67 -43.92
C ASN A 158 32.25 -34.24 -43.13
N ALA A 159 32.03 -35.48 -42.65
CA ALA A 159 32.94 -36.44 -42.02
C ALA A 159 33.52 -36.04 -40.63
N ALA A 160 33.35 -36.75 -39.50
CA ALA A 160 33.18 -38.18 -39.14
C ALA A 160 34.49 -38.91 -38.77
N SER A 161 34.42 -39.62 -37.62
CA SER A 161 35.33 -40.68 -37.12
C SER A 161 36.78 -40.24 -36.76
N LEU A 162 37.55 -40.91 -35.88
CA LEU A 162 37.40 -42.19 -35.13
C LEU A 162 38.35 -42.14 -33.88
N ASP A 163 38.17 -43.05 -32.88
CA ASP A 163 39.27 -43.76 -32.13
C ASP A 163 40.28 -42.93 -31.25
N SER A 164 40.90 -43.38 -30.12
CA SER A 164 40.82 -44.59 -29.26
C SER A 164 41.27 -44.33 -27.80
N SER A 165 40.84 -45.22 -26.90
CA SER A 165 41.59 -45.91 -25.82
C SER A 165 42.51 -45.14 -24.82
N GLY A 166 42.21 -45.25 -23.51
CA GLY A 166 43.13 -44.88 -22.41
C GLY A 166 42.65 -45.35 -21.02
N SER A 167 43.34 -46.32 -20.40
CA SER A 167 42.90 -47.08 -19.21
C SER A 167 43.05 -46.38 -17.84
N GLY A 168 42.12 -46.66 -16.91
CA GLY A 168 42.47 -47.09 -15.54
C GLY A 168 42.43 -46.08 -14.39
N GLY A 169 41.43 -46.18 -13.51
CA GLY A 169 41.42 -45.41 -12.24
C GLY A 169 40.15 -45.53 -11.37
N VAL A 170 39.94 -46.66 -10.70
CA VAL A 170 38.76 -46.85 -9.82
C VAL A 170 38.91 -46.14 -8.47
N LYS A 171 38.17 -45.04 -8.25
CA LYS A 171 37.82 -44.54 -6.90
C LYS A 171 36.39 -44.02 -6.81
N ARG A 172 35.52 -44.85 -6.21
CA ARG A 172 34.25 -44.55 -5.50
C ARG A 172 33.24 -43.62 -6.20
N ARG A 173 32.20 -44.25 -6.79
CA ARG A 173 30.88 -43.64 -7.09
C ARG A 173 30.40 -42.79 -5.91
N HIS A 174 30.17 -41.50 -6.14
CA HIS A 174 29.25 -40.71 -5.32
C HIS A 174 27.85 -40.83 -5.92
N SER A 175 26.84 -41.11 -5.11
CA SER A 175 25.47 -41.33 -5.60
C SER A 175 24.72 -40.01 -5.80
N THR A 176 25.17 -39.20 -6.76
CA THR A 176 24.35 -38.12 -7.33
C THR A 176 23.43 -38.71 -8.39
N GLN A 177 22.45 -39.50 -7.94
CA GLN A 177 21.25 -39.75 -8.73
C GLN A 177 20.24 -38.65 -8.40
N GLU A 178 20.58 -37.42 -8.79
CA GLU A 178 19.57 -36.42 -9.01
C GLU A 178 18.76 -36.88 -10.23
N GLU A 179 17.55 -37.36 -9.98
CA GLU A 179 16.45 -37.29 -10.93
C GLU A 179 15.89 -35.85 -10.80
N PRO A 180 16.24 -34.91 -11.70
CA PRO A 180 15.59 -33.63 -11.69
C PRO A 180 14.21 -33.80 -12.30
N LEU A 181 13.18 -33.91 -11.46
CA LEU A 181 11.77 -33.71 -11.87
C LEU A 181 11.47 -32.25 -12.30
N SER A 182 12.51 -31.52 -12.71
CA SER A 182 12.46 -30.20 -13.31
C SER A 182 12.55 -30.36 -14.83
N PRO A 183 11.56 -29.91 -15.62
CA PRO A 183 11.72 -29.90 -17.07
C PRO A 183 12.95 -29.06 -17.43
N SER A 184 13.79 -29.57 -18.33
CA SER A 184 15.06 -28.96 -18.73
C SER A 184 14.84 -27.60 -19.40
N LEU A 185 14.77 -26.54 -18.58
CA LEU A 185 14.76 -25.16 -19.02
C LEU A 185 16.13 -24.85 -19.63
N LYS A 186 16.15 -24.49 -20.92
CA LYS A 186 17.39 -24.13 -21.58
C LYS A 186 17.83 -22.78 -21.03
N THR A 187 19.14 -22.55 -20.94
CA THR A 187 19.68 -21.29 -20.41
C THR A 187 19.23 -20.05 -21.20
N ALA A 188 18.82 -20.21 -22.47
CA ALA A 188 18.19 -19.16 -23.26
C ALA A 188 16.81 -18.72 -22.73
N ASP A 189 16.03 -19.63 -22.13
CA ASP A 189 14.68 -19.36 -21.61
C ASP A 189 14.71 -18.57 -20.29
N LEU A 190 15.90 -18.48 -19.65
CA LEU A 190 16.12 -17.78 -18.39
C LEU A 190 16.28 -16.26 -18.55
N LYS A 191 16.34 -15.74 -19.79
CA LYS A 191 16.54 -14.33 -20.11
C LYS A 191 15.36 -13.76 -20.90
N GLY A 192 14.61 -12.86 -20.27
CA GLY A 192 13.47 -12.17 -20.86
C GLY A 192 13.72 -10.67 -21.07
N PRO A 193 12.74 -9.92 -21.60
CA PRO A 193 12.84 -8.48 -21.80
C PRO A 193 12.83 -7.66 -20.50
N PHE A 194 12.38 -8.25 -19.38
CA PHE A 194 12.24 -7.57 -18.08
C PHE A 194 12.94 -8.31 -16.93
N TRP A 195 13.64 -9.42 -17.20
CA TRP A 195 14.34 -10.23 -16.21
C TRP A 195 15.52 -10.97 -16.85
N ASP A 196 16.57 -11.21 -16.06
CA ASP A 196 17.72 -12.02 -16.50
C ASP A 196 18.16 -12.91 -15.34
N PHE A 197 17.69 -14.17 -15.35
CA PHE A 197 18.05 -15.17 -14.34
C PHE A 197 19.40 -15.85 -14.64
N THR A 198 20.10 -15.46 -15.71
CA THR A 198 21.48 -15.90 -15.95
C THR A 198 22.50 -15.16 -15.08
N LEU A 199 22.11 -14.00 -14.52
CA LEU A 199 22.92 -13.22 -13.59
C LEU A 199 23.01 -13.92 -12.24
N MET A 200 24.22 -14.36 -11.88
CA MET A 200 24.51 -14.95 -10.57
C MET A 200 24.60 -13.88 -9.48
N THR A 201 24.19 -14.22 -8.27
CA THR A 201 24.33 -13.33 -7.10
C THR A 201 25.79 -13.17 -6.70
N ASN A 202 26.19 -11.93 -6.41
CA ASN A 202 27.46 -11.59 -5.76
C ASN A 202 27.28 -11.27 -4.26
N ALA A 203 26.06 -11.36 -3.72
CA ALA A 203 25.79 -11.10 -2.32
C ALA A 203 26.34 -12.23 -1.44
N GLN A 204 27.12 -11.85 -0.43
CA GLN A 204 27.69 -12.76 0.56
C GLN A 204 26.97 -12.58 1.90
N ILE A 205 26.53 -13.69 2.50
CA ILE A 205 25.88 -13.72 3.80
C ILE A 205 26.49 -14.83 4.65
N TYR A 206 26.36 -14.72 5.98
CA TYR A 206 26.57 -15.86 6.87
C TYR A 206 25.49 -16.92 6.64
N GLU A 207 25.84 -18.18 6.81
CA GLU A 207 24.86 -19.26 6.81
C GLU A 207 23.87 -19.08 7.96
N ARG A 208 22.60 -19.38 7.70
CA ARG A 208 21.50 -19.24 8.66
C ARG A 208 20.75 -20.55 8.72
N SER A 209 20.28 -20.90 9.92
CA SER A 209 19.36 -22.01 10.11
C SER A 209 18.10 -21.82 9.22
N PRO A 210 17.49 -22.89 8.71
CA PRO A 210 16.26 -22.80 7.91
C PRO A 210 15.13 -22.04 8.62
N CYS A 211 14.22 -21.48 7.83
CA CYS A 211 13.09 -20.74 8.37
C CYS A 211 12.13 -21.68 9.13
N LYS A 212 11.70 -21.28 10.34
CA LYS A 212 10.71 -22.00 11.16
C LYS A 212 9.25 -21.74 10.77
N LEU A 213 9.01 -21.02 9.67
CA LEU A 213 7.65 -20.88 9.11
C LEU A 213 7.29 -22.16 8.36
N PRO A 214 6.08 -22.71 8.53
CA PRO A 214 5.70 -23.94 7.84
C PRO A 214 5.53 -23.70 6.32
N PRO A 215 5.66 -24.74 5.47
CA PRO A 215 5.55 -24.61 4.01
C PRO A 215 4.20 -24.02 3.58
N PRO A 216 4.11 -23.17 2.54
CA PRO A 216 2.84 -22.61 2.10
C PRO A 216 1.87 -23.69 1.62
N HIS A 217 0.60 -23.60 2.03
CA HIS A 217 -0.47 -24.52 1.64
C HIS A 217 -1.72 -23.74 1.19
N ASN A 218 -2.35 -24.15 0.09
CA ASN A 218 -3.42 -23.41 -0.57
C ASN A 218 -4.58 -23.07 0.38
N ASP A 219 -5.05 -24.03 1.19
CA ASP A 219 -6.15 -23.81 2.14
C ASP A 219 -5.77 -22.84 3.27
N THR A 220 -4.49 -22.83 3.68
CA THR A 220 -3.99 -21.88 4.67
C THR A 220 -3.90 -20.47 4.07
N GLU A 221 -3.45 -20.34 2.82
CA GLU A 221 -3.45 -19.03 2.13
C GLU A 221 -4.87 -18.51 1.88
N LEU A 222 -5.82 -19.38 1.51
CA LEU A 222 -7.24 -19.03 1.39
C LEU A 222 -7.82 -18.57 2.73
N LEU A 223 -7.54 -19.28 3.82
CA LEU A 223 -7.92 -18.87 5.16
C LEU A 223 -7.28 -17.53 5.55
N ARG A 224 -6.00 -17.31 5.21
CA ARG A 224 -5.28 -16.06 5.48
C ARG A 224 -5.88 -14.88 4.72
N ALA A 225 -6.23 -15.06 3.45
CA ALA A 225 -6.92 -14.05 2.64
C ALA A 225 -8.27 -13.69 3.26
N ASN A 226 -9.08 -14.68 3.62
CA ASN A 226 -10.40 -14.49 4.24
C ASN A 226 -10.32 -13.78 5.60
N LEU A 227 -9.39 -14.20 6.47
CA LEU A 227 -9.15 -13.54 7.76
C LEU A 227 -8.64 -12.11 7.57
N THR A 228 -7.72 -11.87 6.65
CA THR A 228 -7.22 -10.51 6.34
C THR A 228 -8.34 -9.60 5.85
N ASN A 229 -9.22 -10.08 4.97
CA ASN A 229 -10.38 -9.32 4.51
C ASN A 229 -11.34 -9.01 5.65
N ARG A 230 -11.57 -9.96 6.56
CA ARG A 230 -12.35 -9.71 7.78
C ARG A 230 -11.71 -8.66 8.69
N LEU A 231 -10.40 -8.70 8.88
CA LEU A 231 -9.66 -7.69 9.65
C LEU A 231 -9.79 -6.29 9.03
N ARG A 232 -9.77 -6.16 7.69
CA ARG A 232 -10.01 -4.89 6.99
C ARG A 232 -11.43 -4.35 7.22
N MET A 233 -12.45 -5.21 7.16
CA MET A 233 -13.83 -4.81 7.45
C MET A 233 -13.99 -4.36 8.91
N GLN A 234 -13.46 -5.13 9.86
CA GLN A 234 -13.48 -4.77 11.28
C GLN A 234 -12.72 -3.46 11.58
N TYR A 235 -11.64 -3.17 10.85
CA TYR A 235 -10.93 -1.90 10.97
C TYR A 235 -11.79 -0.70 10.53
N GLN A 236 -12.46 -0.82 9.38
CA GLN A 236 -13.40 0.18 8.87
C GLN A 236 -14.58 0.38 9.83
N GLU A 237 -15.14 -0.70 10.39
CA GLU A 237 -16.18 -0.65 11.41
C GLU A 237 -15.71 0.06 12.68
N LEU A 238 -14.51 -0.24 13.19
CA LEU A 238 -13.95 0.38 14.40
C LEU A 238 -13.77 1.90 14.23
N CYS A 239 -13.27 2.35 13.08
CA CYS A 239 -13.12 3.77 12.77
C CYS A 239 -14.48 4.49 12.68
N SER A 240 -15.45 3.87 12.00
CA SER A 240 -16.79 4.42 11.82
C SER A 240 -17.56 4.52 13.15
N HIS A 241 -17.61 3.45 13.94
CA HIS A 241 -18.42 3.42 15.16
C HIS A 241 -17.84 4.26 16.31
N ARG A 242 -16.51 4.41 16.41
CA ARG A 242 -15.87 5.13 17.53
C ARG A 242 -15.57 6.60 17.23
N GLU A 243 -15.09 6.88 16.01
CA GLU A 243 -14.63 8.23 15.62
C GLU A 243 -15.49 8.85 14.51
N SER A 244 -16.50 8.15 13.97
CA SER A 244 -17.37 8.65 12.88
C SER A 244 -16.59 9.04 11.61
N ILE A 245 -15.46 8.36 11.36
CA ILE A 245 -14.64 8.53 10.16
C ILE A 245 -14.49 7.19 9.42
N ASN A 246 -14.21 7.27 8.12
CA ASN A 246 -13.74 6.10 7.37
C ASN A 246 -12.31 5.76 7.78
N ALA A 247 -11.93 4.48 7.64
CA ALA A 247 -10.53 4.08 7.77
C ALA A 247 -9.64 4.89 6.80
N PRO A 248 -8.55 5.52 7.26
CA PRO A 248 -7.67 6.28 6.38
C PRO A 248 -7.10 5.40 5.27
N LYS A 249 -7.12 5.87 4.03
CA LYS A 249 -6.77 5.08 2.84
C LYS A 249 -5.34 4.52 2.94
N GLU A 250 -5.15 3.23 2.68
CA GLU A 250 -3.89 2.48 2.85
C GLU A 250 -3.32 2.36 4.28
N SER A 251 -3.97 2.92 5.32
CA SER A 251 -3.44 2.86 6.70
C SER A 251 -3.31 1.44 7.24
N PHE A 252 -4.21 0.53 6.87
CA PHE A 252 -4.12 -0.90 7.23
C PHE A 252 -2.89 -1.58 6.60
N ASN A 253 -2.53 -1.20 5.37
CA ASN A 253 -1.36 -1.76 4.69
C ASN A 253 -0.05 -1.22 5.30
N ARG A 254 0.00 0.09 5.60
CA ARG A 254 1.11 0.70 6.36
C ARG A 254 1.24 0.13 7.76
N TRP A 255 0.12 -0.15 8.43
CA TRP A 255 0.09 -0.82 9.72
C TRP A 255 0.69 -2.24 9.65
N LEU A 256 0.31 -3.06 8.67
CA LEU A 256 0.93 -4.39 8.49
C LEU A 256 2.46 -4.29 8.33
N MET A 257 2.94 -3.39 7.46
CA MET A 257 4.37 -3.18 7.25
C MET A 257 5.08 -2.69 8.52
N GLU A 258 4.54 -1.67 9.18
CA GLU A 258 5.13 -1.09 10.40
C GLU A 258 5.17 -2.08 11.56
N ARG A 259 4.11 -2.89 11.74
CA ARG A 259 4.10 -3.95 12.74
C ARG A 259 5.11 -5.04 12.41
N LYS A 260 5.25 -5.46 11.14
CA LYS A 260 6.20 -6.52 10.74
C LYS A 260 7.67 -6.14 10.92
N VAL A 261 8.02 -4.86 11.07
CA VAL A 261 9.39 -4.43 11.47
C VAL A 261 9.73 -4.87 12.91
N ILE A 262 8.75 -4.97 13.80
CA ILE A 262 8.95 -5.28 15.23
C ILE A 262 8.32 -6.60 15.70
N ASP A 263 7.57 -7.27 14.82
CA ASP A 263 6.81 -8.47 15.13
C ASP A 263 7.72 -9.69 15.35
N LYS A 264 7.60 -10.32 16.52
CA LYS A 264 8.26 -11.59 16.87
C LYS A 264 7.29 -12.77 16.76
N GLY A 265 6.35 -12.67 15.81
CA GLY A 265 5.28 -13.63 15.57
C GLY A 265 5.69 -14.76 14.61
N LEU A 266 4.81 -15.74 14.44
CA LEU A 266 5.05 -16.94 13.61
C LEU A 266 4.17 -17.01 12.35
N ASP A 267 3.49 -15.91 11.97
CA ASP A 267 2.81 -15.80 10.68
C ASP A 267 3.59 -14.89 9.73
N PRO A 268 3.72 -15.19 8.43
CA PRO A 268 4.46 -14.35 7.49
C PRO A 268 3.84 -12.97 7.25
N MET A 269 2.52 -12.79 7.46
CA MET A 269 1.77 -11.60 7.02
C MET A 269 1.17 -10.80 8.17
N LEU A 270 0.49 -11.46 9.11
CA LEU A 270 -0.28 -10.83 10.17
C LEU A 270 0.56 -10.70 11.46
N PRO A 271 0.55 -9.53 12.13
CA PRO A 271 1.28 -9.35 13.38
C PRO A 271 0.62 -10.05 14.56
N SER A 272 1.43 -10.54 15.51
CA SER A 272 0.95 -11.29 16.69
C SER A 272 1.81 -11.18 17.95
N ASN A 273 3.03 -10.64 17.87
CA ASN A 273 3.93 -10.46 19.01
C ASN A 273 4.76 -9.16 18.85
N CYS A 274 4.07 -8.01 18.92
CA CYS A 274 4.63 -6.66 18.81
C CYS A 274 4.64 -5.96 20.18
N ASN A 275 5.72 -5.22 20.48
CA ASN A 275 5.81 -4.31 21.61
C ASN A 275 6.39 -2.96 21.12
N PRO A 276 5.67 -1.81 21.26
CA PRO A 276 4.36 -1.63 21.90
C PRO A 276 3.21 -2.23 21.08
N VAL A 277 2.10 -2.57 21.75
CA VAL A 277 0.86 -3.08 21.11
C VAL A 277 0.20 -2.02 20.22
N VAL A 278 0.10 -0.78 20.70
CA VAL A 278 -0.43 0.35 19.91
C VAL A 278 0.54 0.68 18.78
N SER A 279 0.03 0.80 17.55
CA SER A 279 0.82 1.22 16.39
C SER A 279 0.88 2.74 16.29
N PRO A 280 2.09 3.35 16.31
CA PRO A 280 2.25 4.78 16.06
C PRO A 280 1.79 5.21 14.66
N SER A 281 1.92 4.35 13.64
CA SER A 281 1.46 4.67 12.28
C SER A 281 -0.05 4.74 12.21
N MET A 282 -0.74 3.67 12.64
CA MET A 282 -2.21 3.61 12.63
C MET A 282 -2.81 4.73 13.49
N MET A 283 -2.27 4.96 14.69
CA MET A 283 -2.75 6.03 15.57
C MET A 283 -2.61 7.41 14.93
N ARG A 284 -1.45 7.72 14.32
CA ARG A 284 -1.21 9.01 13.65
C ARG A 284 -2.17 9.25 12.48
N GLU A 285 -2.43 8.21 11.69
CA GLU A 285 -3.29 8.31 10.51
C GLU A 285 -4.77 8.47 10.87
N ILE A 286 -5.25 7.73 11.88
CA ILE A 286 -6.61 7.93 12.41
C ILE A 286 -6.75 9.34 12.98
N MET A 287 -5.78 9.79 13.79
CA MET A 287 -5.75 11.14 14.37
C MET A 287 -5.76 12.27 13.32
N SER A 288 -5.13 12.06 12.15
CA SER A 288 -5.11 13.09 11.10
C SER A 288 -6.46 13.34 10.41
N ASP A 289 -7.39 12.37 10.49
CA ASP A 289 -8.74 12.46 9.94
C ASP A 289 -9.79 12.88 11.02
N ILE A 290 -9.39 13.12 12.27
CA ILE A 290 -10.25 13.59 13.38
C ILE A 290 -10.24 15.13 13.47
N PRO A 291 -11.39 15.80 13.73
CA PRO A 291 -12.75 15.26 13.86
C PRO A 291 -13.47 15.12 12.50
N VAL A 292 -12.82 15.54 11.41
CA VAL A 292 -13.26 15.29 10.04
C VAL A 292 -12.05 15.28 9.11
N LYS A 293 -12.05 14.34 8.15
CA LYS A 293 -11.04 14.24 7.10
C LYS A 293 -10.98 15.55 6.29
N LEU A 294 -9.81 16.18 6.30
CA LEU A 294 -9.53 17.37 5.50
C LEU A 294 -9.18 17.00 4.05
N TYR A 295 -9.53 17.87 3.11
CA TYR A 295 -9.18 17.78 1.69
C TYR A 295 -8.90 19.18 1.15
N ARG A 296 -8.27 19.28 -0.04
CA ARG A 296 -8.10 20.55 -0.73
C ARG A 296 -9.40 20.90 -1.48
N PRO A 297 -10.17 21.92 -1.07
CA PRO A 297 -11.39 22.32 -1.77
C PRO A 297 -11.07 22.84 -3.17
N LYS A 298 -12.02 22.70 -4.11
CA LYS A 298 -11.91 23.23 -5.47
C LYS A 298 -12.70 24.53 -5.66
N MET A 299 -13.82 24.67 -4.95
CA MET A 299 -14.71 25.82 -5.02
C MET A 299 -14.78 26.56 -3.67
N ASN A 300 -15.11 27.86 -3.69
CA ASN A 300 -15.34 28.66 -2.46
C ASN A 300 -16.40 28.03 -1.54
N ASN A 301 -17.48 27.48 -2.12
CA ASN A 301 -18.54 26.81 -1.36
C ASN A 301 -18.03 25.52 -0.68
N ASP A 302 -17.13 24.76 -1.30
CA ASP A 302 -16.51 23.58 -0.69
C ASP A 302 -15.63 23.97 0.50
N ALA A 303 -14.85 25.05 0.36
CA ALA A 303 -13.97 25.57 1.40
C ALA A 303 -14.77 26.07 2.61
N ARG A 304 -15.84 26.82 2.36
CA ARG A 304 -16.82 27.27 3.36
C ARG A 304 -17.49 26.10 4.08
N LEU A 305 -17.93 25.08 3.33
CA LEU A 305 -18.56 23.88 3.88
C LEU A 305 -17.58 23.06 4.72
N LEU A 306 -16.32 22.91 4.27
CA LEU A 306 -15.28 22.20 5.01
C LEU A 306 -14.96 22.90 6.35
N LEU A 307 -14.81 24.23 6.35
CA LEU A 307 -14.60 25.00 7.58
C LEU A 307 -15.79 24.86 8.53
N SER A 308 -17.03 25.02 8.03
CA SER A 308 -18.25 24.83 8.83
C SER A 308 -18.33 23.42 9.43
N LYS A 309 -18.06 22.39 8.63
CA LYS A 309 -18.11 20.98 9.05
C LYS A 309 -17.04 20.64 10.08
N TYR A 310 -15.81 21.15 9.92
CA TYR A 310 -14.75 20.97 10.92
C TYR A 310 -15.14 21.61 12.25
N THR A 311 -15.65 22.85 12.19
CA THR A 311 -16.09 23.61 13.37
C THR A 311 -17.23 22.89 14.12
N GLU A 312 -18.25 22.45 13.39
CA GLU A 312 -19.40 21.72 13.95
C GLU A 312 -18.98 20.37 14.56
N SER A 313 -18.14 19.59 13.86
CA SER A 313 -17.63 18.31 14.38
C SER A 313 -16.75 18.50 15.62
N ALA A 314 -15.93 19.57 15.69
CA ALA A 314 -15.12 19.89 16.86
C ALA A 314 -15.99 20.20 18.08
N MET A 315 -17.06 21.01 17.93
CA MET A 315 -18.02 21.27 19.01
C MET A 315 -18.71 19.98 19.49
N LYS A 316 -19.29 19.21 18.57
CA LYS A 316 -19.98 17.94 18.89
C LYS A 316 -19.06 16.94 19.58
N MET A 317 -17.77 16.93 19.23
CA MET A 317 -16.77 16.05 19.83
C MET A 317 -16.49 16.43 21.29
N VAL A 318 -16.28 17.71 21.61
CA VAL A 318 -16.07 18.13 23.00
C VAL A 318 -17.34 18.01 23.83
N GLU A 319 -18.52 18.25 23.25
CA GLU A 319 -19.82 18.04 23.91
C GLU A 319 -20.03 16.59 24.33
N LYS A 320 -19.81 15.63 23.43
CA LYS A 320 -20.05 14.20 23.69
C LYS A 320 -18.99 13.49 24.53
N ARG A 321 -17.78 14.07 24.68
CA ARG A 321 -16.65 13.42 25.36
C ARG A 321 -16.29 14.07 26.68
N SER A 322 -15.70 13.28 27.57
CA SER A 322 -15.13 13.71 28.85
C SER A 322 -13.85 14.53 28.65
N VAL A 323 -14.04 15.78 28.20
CA VAL A 323 -12.99 16.77 27.97
C VAL A 323 -12.93 17.76 29.13
N THR A 324 -11.73 18.22 29.52
CA THR A 324 -11.55 19.16 30.63
C THR A 324 -12.36 20.45 30.42
N PRO A 325 -12.86 21.09 31.49
CA PRO A 325 -13.68 22.30 31.36
C PRO A 325 -12.98 23.41 30.56
N GLU A 326 -11.67 23.54 30.70
CA GLU A 326 -10.88 24.55 30.00
C GLU A 326 -10.77 24.26 28.50
N SER A 327 -10.38 23.04 28.12
CA SER A 327 -10.34 22.60 26.72
C SER A 327 -11.71 22.75 26.04
N ARG A 328 -12.80 22.52 26.76
CA ARG A 328 -14.19 22.72 26.29
C ARG A 328 -14.49 24.19 26.01
N LYS A 329 -14.06 25.12 26.88
CA LYS A 329 -14.21 26.57 26.66
C LYS A 329 -13.42 27.04 25.43
N VAL A 330 -12.14 26.65 25.33
CA VAL A 330 -11.27 27.05 24.21
C VAL A 330 -11.84 26.61 22.87
N VAL A 331 -12.25 25.34 22.74
CA VAL A 331 -12.85 24.83 21.49
C VAL A 331 -14.19 25.52 21.19
N LYS A 332 -15.06 25.72 22.20
CA LYS A 332 -16.34 26.40 22.00
C LYS A 332 -16.16 27.86 21.57
N TRP A 333 -15.26 28.61 22.22
CA TRP A 333 -15.02 30.01 21.90
C TRP A 333 -14.49 30.19 20.46
N ASN A 334 -13.51 29.37 20.07
CA ASN A 334 -12.96 29.37 18.71
C ASN A 334 -14.00 28.97 17.64
N ALA A 335 -14.90 28.06 17.99
CA ALA A 335 -15.99 27.65 17.12
C ALA A 335 -17.06 28.75 16.96
N ASP A 336 -17.52 29.34 18.07
CA ASP A 336 -18.48 30.46 18.07
C ASP A 336 -17.91 31.68 17.31
N ASP A 337 -16.60 31.91 17.41
CA ASP A 337 -15.89 32.96 16.67
C ASP A 337 -15.80 32.66 15.17
N THR A 338 -15.46 31.43 14.80
CA THR A 338 -15.48 30.98 13.40
C THR A 338 -16.88 31.07 12.78
N PHE A 339 -17.93 30.71 13.51
CA PHE A 339 -19.32 30.88 13.06
C PHE A 339 -19.80 32.34 13.03
N ARG A 340 -19.23 33.23 13.85
CA ARG A 340 -19.41 34.69 13.71
C ARG A 340 -18.76 35.17 12.42
N TRP A 341 -17.50 34.83 12.18
CA TRP A 341 -16.77 35.20 10.95
C TRP A 341 -17.47 34.70 9.68
N LEU A 342 -17.89 33.43 9.65
CA LEU A 342 -18.64 32.83 8.53
C LEU A 342 -19.94 33.59 8.18
N ARG A 343 -20.63 34.19 9.17
CA ARG A 343 -21.82 35.01 8.95
C ARG A 343 -21.48 36.41 8.42
N THR A 344 -20.40 37.01 8.91
CA THR A 344 -19.97 38.36 8.48
C THR A 344 -19.29 38.39 7.11
N GLN A 345 -18.65 37.29 6.69
CA GLN A 345 -17.86 37.22 5.45
C GLN A 345 -18.36 36.06 4.58
N PRO A 346 -19.52 36.20 3.91
CA PRO A 346 -20.12 35.12 3.11
C PRO A 346 -19.34 34.78 1.82
N TYR A 347 -18.61 35.75 1.25
CA TYR A 347 -17.96 35.65 -0.06
C TYR A 347 -16.42 35.67 0.00
N SER A 348 -15.83 35.17 1.09
CA SER A 348 -14.37 35.03 1.24
C SER A 348 -13.74 34.11 0.19
N SER A 349 -12.44 34.25 -0.05
CA SER A 349 -11.70 33.36 -0.96
C SER A 349 -11.44 31.98 -0.36
N ILE A 350 -11.08 31.01 -1.21
CA ILE A 350 -10.61 29.68 -0.76
C ILE A 350 -9.45 29.81 0.24
N ASP A 351 -8.50 30.71 -0.02
CA ASP A 351 -7.32 30.88 0.83
C ASP A 351 -7.67 31.47 2.20
N ASP A 352 -8.65 32.39 2.28
CA ASP A 352 -9.16 32.90 3.55
C ASP A 352 -9.84 31.81 4.38
N TYR A 353 -10.70 31.00 3.74
CA TYR A 353 -11.34 29.86 4.38
C TYR A 353 -10.31 28.84 4.90
N MET A 354 -9.29 28.53 4.09
CA MET A 354 -8.22 27.59 4.46
C MET A 354 -7.29 28.16 5.53
N LYS A 355 -6.99 29.46 5.51
CA LYS A 355 -6.24 30.14 6.58
C LYS A 355 -7.00 30.12 7.90
N ARG A 356 -8.32 30.37 7.88
CA ARG A 356 -9.16 30.28 9.09
C ARG A 356 -9.26 28.84 9.60
N LEU A 357 -9.35 27.85 8.71
CA LEU A 357 -9.32 26.42 9.07
C LEU A 357 -7.97 26.00 9.68
N ALA A 358 -6.85 26.51 9.16
CA ALA A 358 -5.52 26.23 9.69
C ALA A 358 -5.38 26.77 11.12
N HIS A 359 -5.76 28.04 11.35
CA HIS A 359 -5.77 28.64 12.69
C HIS A 359 -6.71 27.89 13.65
N LEU A 360 -7.93 27.58 13.23
CA LEU A 360 -8.88 26.80 14.05
C LEU A 360 -8.33 25.41 14.43
N LYS A 361 -7.57 24.77 13.53
CA LYS A 361 -6.90 23.50 13.78
C LYS A 361 -5.69 23.65 14.72
N GLU A 362 -4.98 24.76 14.68
CA GLU A 362 -3.87 25.07 15.59
C GLU A 362 -4.38 25.25 17.02
N GLU A 363 -5.42 26.06 17.21
CA GLU A 363 -6.05 26.33 18.52
C GLU A 363 -6.79 25.09 19.07
N CYS A 364 -7.66 24.45 18.28
CA CYS A 364 -8.47 23.33 18.77
C CYS A 364 -7.75 21.98 18.74
N GLY A 365 -6.75 21.80 17.86
CA GLY A 365 -6.13 20.52 17.56
C GLY A 365 -5.63 19.75 18.78
N PRO A 366 -4.82 20.35 19.68
CA PRO A 366 -4.33 19.68 20.89
C PRO A 366 -5.46 19.16 21.78
N HIS A 367 -6.54 19.94 21.94
CA HIS A 367 -7.70 19.58 22.74
C HIS A 367 -8.50 18.42 22.13
N LEU A 368 -8.69 18.42 20.80
CA LEU A 368 -9.38 17.36 20.07
C LEU A 368 -8.55 16.06 20.06
N CYS A 369 -7.23 16.14 19.84
CA CYS A 369 -6.33 15.00 19.91
C CYS A 369 -6.31 14.37 21.32
N ALA A 370 -6.26 15.18 22.38
CA ALA A 370 -6.38 14.69 23.76
C ALA A 370 -7.73 13.97 24.00
N ALA A 371 -8.83 14.52 23.48
CA ALA A 371 -10.17 13.93 23.57
C ALA A 371 -10.37 12.65 22.72
N ALA A 372 -9.52 12.40 21.71
CA ALA A 372 -9.55 11.19 20.90
C ALA A 372 -8.62 10.08 21.39
N LYS A 373 -7.55 10.43 22.12
CA LYS A 373 -6.40 9.55 22.37
C LYS A 373 -6.77 8.14 22.84
N SER A 374 -7.51 8.02 23.94
CA SER A 374 -7.89 6.72 24.51
C SER A 374 -8.75 5.86 23.57
N SER A 375 -9.64 6.48 22.79
CA SER A 375 -10.49 5.78 21.84
C SER A 375 -9.69 5.24 20.65
N VAL A 376 -8.79 6.05 20.09
CA VAL A 376 -7.91 5.68 18.97
C VAL A 376 -6.88 4.63 19.40
N GLU A 377 -6.25 4.77 20.56
CA GLU A 377 -5.40 3.74 21.16
C GLU A 377 -6.18 2.43 21.34
N GLY A 378 -7.45 2.53 21.73
CA GLY A 378 -8.38 1.41 21.81
C GLY A 378 -8.73 0.77 20.45
N ILE A 379 -8.75 1.53 19.34
CA ILE A 379 -8.89 0.98 17.98
C ILE A 379 -7.64 0.19 17.63
N CYS A 380 -6.46 0.80 17.77
CA CYS A 380 -5.18 0.15 17.47
C CYS A 380 -4.99 -1.15 18.26
N THR A 381 -5.28 -1.11 19.56
CA THR A 381 -5.20 -2.27 20.46
C THR A 381 -6.19 -3.36 20.06
N LYS A 382 -7.46 -3.02 19.76
CA LYS A 382 -8.45 -4.02 19.34
C LYS A 382 -8.08 -4.64 17.99
N MET A 383 -7.57 -3.84 17.05
CA MET A 383 -7.13 -4.31 15.74
C MET A 383 -5.96 -5.30 15.84
N TYR A 384 -4.96 -4.97 16.66
CA TYR A 384 -3.85 -5.89 16.96
C TYR A 384 -4.32 -7.19 17.62
N ASN A 385 -5.22 -7.11 18.62
CA ASN A 385 -5.74 -8.31 19.29
C ASN A 385 -6.55 -9.22 18.34
N LEU A 386 -7.32 -8.66 17.42
CA LEU A 386 -8.01 -9.42 16.36
C LEU A 386 -7.00 -10.10 15.41
N SER A 387 -5.88 -9.45 15.10
CA SER A 387 -4.79 -10.05 14.32
C SER A 387 -4.12 -11.20 15.07
N CYS A 388 -3.85 -11.06 16.36
CA CYS A 388 -3.33 -12.14 17.21
C CYS A 388 -4.27 -13.36 17.22
N GLU A 389 -5.59 -13.13 17.25
CA GLU A 389 -6.60 -14.19 17.18
C GLU A 389 -6.62 -14.86 15.79
N ALA A 390 -6.53 -14.09 14.71
CA ALA A 390 -6.42 -14.61 13.35
C ALA A 390 -5.16 -15.47 13.15
N VAL A 391 -4.00 -15.03 13.67
CA VAL A 391 -2.74 -15.79 13.62
C VAL A 391 -2.85 -17.11 14.39
N LYS A 392 -3.47 -17.13 15.58
CA LYS A 392 -3.70 -18.38 16.32
C LYS A 392 -4.54 -19.37 15.51
N ARG A 393 -5.63 -18.91 14.88
CA ARG A 393 -6.49 -19.74 14.02
C ARG A 393 -5.73 -20.26 12.79
N LEU A 394 -4.92 -19.42 12.15
CA LEU A 394 -4.06 -19.82 11.02
C LEU A 394 -3.06 -20.89 11.43
N HIS A 395 -2.34 -20.68 12.53
CA HIS A 395 -1.35 -21.62 13.03
C HIS A 395 -1.99 -22.98 13.36
N SER A 396 -3.14 -22.99 14.05
CA SER A 396 -3.89 -24.22 14.32
C SER A 396 -4.30 -24.96 13.05
N LYS A 397 -4.88 -24.26 12.06
CA LYS A 397 -5.30 -24.92 10.80
C LYS A 397 -4.11 -25.40 9.97
N HIS A 398 -3.01 -24.65 9.96
CA HIS A 398 -1.81 -25.03 9.23
C HIS A 398 -1.25 -26.36 9.76
N TRP A 399 -1.06 -26.47 11.08
CA TRP A 399 -0.52 -27.70 11.69
C TRP A 399 -1.52 -28.85 11.74
N GLU A 400 -2.82 -28.61 11.67
CA GLU A 400 -3.82 -29.66 11.42
C GLU A 400 -3.59 -30.31 10.04
N LEU A 401 -3.46 -29.50 8.98
CA LEU A 401 -3.22 -29.97 7.61
C LEU A 401 -1.87 -30.68 7.46
N LEU A 402 -0.80 -30.18 8.07
CA LEU A 402 0.51 -30.85 8.02
C LEU A 402 0.45 -32.23 8.70
N LYS A 403 -0.23 -32.35 9.85
CA LYS A 403 -0.41 -33.65 10.53
C LYS A 403 -1.24 -34.63 9.71
N GLU A 404 -2.26 -34.16 9.00
CA GLU A 404 -3.05 -34.99 8.05
C GLU A 404 -2.16 -35.59 6.95
N HIS A 405 -1.14 -34.84 6.51
CA HIS A 405 -0.13 -35.30 5.55
C HIS A 405 1.07 -36.03 6.19
N GLN A 406 1.03 -36.36 7.49
CA GLN A 406 2.14 -37.00 8.23
C GLN A 406 3.43 -36.17 8.26
N ILE A 407 3.29 -34.84 8.22
CA ILE A 407 4.39 -33.88 8.21
C ILE A 407 4.62 -33.37 9.64
N GLU A 408 5.71 -33.80 10.28
CA GLU A 408 6.06 -33.40 11.66
C GLU A 408 6.86 -32.08 11.74
N ASP A 409 6.82 -31.42 12.91
CA ASP A 409 7.57 -30.20 13.18
C ASP A 409 9.08 -30.50 13.28
N PRO A 410 9.93 -29.95 12.39
CA PRO A 410 11.34 -30.32 12.34
C PRO A 410 12.12 -29.88 13.59
N THR A 411 12.55 -30.87 14.35
CA THR A 411 13.55 -30.73 15.42
C THR A 411 14.95 -30.46 14.86
N GLU A 412 15.78 -29.80 15.66
CA GLU A 412 17.13 -29.27 15.36
C GLU A 412 18.13 -30.32 14.77
N GLN A 413 19.24 -30.04 14.08
CA GLN A 413 20.02 -28.83 13.74
C GLN A 413 21.10 -29.22 12.68
N CYS A 414 21.69 -28.28 11.92
CA CYS A 414 23.08 -28.40 11.39
C CYS A 414 23.60 -27.04 10.86
N HIS A 415 24.91 -26.77 10.97
CA HIS A 415 25.58 -25.55 10.47
C HIS A 415 26.82 -25.89 9.64
N ARG A 416 26.99 -25.25 8.46
CA ARG A 416 28.23 -25.13 7.69
C ARG A 416 28.39 -23.67 7.17
N GLN A 417 29.05 -23.47 6.03
CA GLN A 417 29.08 -22.22 5.29
C GLN A 417 28.83 -22.49 3.79
N PHE A 418 27.93 -21.71 3.16
CA PHE A 418 27.63 -21.76 1.72
C PHE A 418 27.32 -20.37 1.15
N HIS A 419 27.33 -20.26 -0.19
CA HIS A 419 26.84 -19.07 -0.91
C HIS A 419 25.33 -18.85 -0.70
N GLN A 420 24.85 -17.63 -0.94
CA GLN A 420 23.45 -17.26 -0.69
C GLN A 420 22.46 -18.06 -1.56
N TRP A 421 21.70 -18.95 -0.93
CA TRP A 421 20.53 -19.64 -1.49
C TRP A 421 19.22 -18.91 -1.15
N ALA A 422 18.15 -19.21 -1.90
CA ALA A 422 16.79 -18.79 -1.56
C ALA A 422 16.40 -19.31 -0.17
N ILE A 423 15.65 -18.53 0.62
CA ILE A 423 15.34 -18.89 2.02
C ILE A 423 14.61 -20.24 2.06
N LEU A 424 15.33 -21.27 2.51
CA LEU A 424 14.78 -22.61 2.69
C LEU A 424 13.92 -22.63 3.96
N VAL A 425 12.68 -23.09 3.81
CA VAL A 425 11.85 -23.56 4.91
C VAL A 425 12.50 -24.81 5.50
N ALA A 426 12.47 -24.96 6.82
CA ALA A 426 12.93 -26.18 7.48
C ALA A 426 12.19 -27.39 6.87
N ARG A 427 12.94 -28.34 6.29
CA ARG A 427 12.34 -29.56 5.77
C ARG A 427 11.73 -30.33 6.94
N PRO A 428 10.43 -30.65 6.91
CA PRO A 428 9.85 -31.56 7.87
C PRO A 428 10.55 -32.92 7.85
N ASN A 429 10.55 -33.60 8.98
CA ASN A 429 10.89 -35.02 9.00
C ASN A 429 9.72 -35.81 8.37
N ILE A 430 10.08 -36.84 7.60
CA ILE A 430 9.19 -37.80 6.92
C ILE A 430 9.48 -39.18 7.53
#